data_AF-A0A530REK7-F1
#
_entry.id   AF-A0A530REK7-F1
#
_cell.length_a   1.000
_cell.length_b   1.000
_cell.length_c   1.000
_cell.angle_alpha   90.00
_cell.angle_beta   90.00
_cell.angle_gamma   90.00
#
_symmetry.space_group_name_H-M   'P 1'
#
loop_
_entity.id
_entity.type
_entity.pdbx_description
1 polymer ?
#
loop_
_entity_poly.entity_id
_entity_poly.type
_entity_poly.pdbx_seq_one_letter_code
_entity_poly.pdbx_strand_id
1 'polypeptide(L)'
;TAFVIGVSFMALMGLVMILWPQLLISAFIDLGEPANARVIGLAVSFLAFAALFQIFDGAQAVAAGMLRGLHDTKVPMIYAAIGYWGIGLPLGVLLAFYSGLDGVGIWIGLSLGLAVVAALLLARWLRRDRIAPPLSFGH
;
A
#
# COMPACT_ATOMS: atom_id res chain seq x y z
N THR A 1 16.57 -5.91 -7.56
CA THR A 1 16.75 -4.81 -6.57
C THR A 1 15.81 -5.04 -5.41
N ALA A 2 16.07 -4.46 -4.23
CA ALA A 2 15.20 -4.61 -3.04
C ALA A 2 13.73 -4.27 -3.33
N PHE A 3 13.48 -3.24 -4.16
CA PHE A 3 12.14 -2.86 -4.62
C PHE A 3 11.40 -4.00 -5.31
N VAL A 4 12.02 -4.66 -6.31
CA VAL A 4 11.38 -5.76 -7.05
C VAL A 4 11.07 -6.92 -6.12
N ILE A 5 12.00 -7.31 -5.24
CA ILE A 5 11.79 -8.40 -4.28
C ILE A 5 10.60 -8.09 -3.37
N GLY A 6 10.56 -6.88 -2.80
CA GLY A 6 9.48 -6.46 -1.90
C GLY A 6 8.12 -6.44 -2.60
N VAL A 7 8.02 -5.83 -3.78
CA VAL A 7 6.76 -5.74 -4.53
C VAL A 7 6.32 -7.12 -5.02
N SER A 8 7.23 -7.97 -5.49
CA SER A 8 6.91 -9.35 -5.90
C SER A 8 6.42 -10.19 -4.72
N PHE A 9 7.02 -10.04 -3.53
CA PHE A 9 6.54 -10.70 -2.32
C PHE A 9 5.13 -10.25 -1.93
N MET A 10 4.86 -8.94 -1.94
CA MET A 10 3.52 -8.41 -1.66
C MET A 10 2.49 -8.84 -2.70
N ALA A 11 2.86 -8.90 -3.98
CA ALA A 11 1.99 -9.41 -5.03
C ALA A 11 1.67 -10.91 -4.83
N LEU A 12 2.66 -11.72 -4.44
CA LEU A 12 2.46 -13.13 -4.10
C LEU A 12 1.53 -13.29 -2.89
N MET A 13 1.74 -12.50 -1.83
CA MET A 13 0.84 -12.50 -0.67
C MET A 13 -0.57 -12.01 -1.04
N GLY A 14 -0.70 -11.05 -1.94
CA GLY A 14 -1.98 -10.60 -2.47
C GLY A 14 -2.70 -11.70 -3.23
N LEU A 15 -1.97 -12.48 -4.00
CA LEU A 15 -2.52 -13.64 -4.67
C LEU A 15 -3.01 -14.68 -3.66
N VAL A 16 -2.29 -14.92 -2.57
CA VAL A 16 -2.76 -15.81 -1.49
C VAL A 16 -4.07 -15.31 -0.86
N MET A 17 -4.19 -14.01 -0.60
CA MET A 17 -5.41 -13.41 -0.06
C MET A 17 -6.62 -13.56 -1.00
N ILE A 18 -6.40 -13.52 -2.32
CA ILE A 18 -7.46 -13.67 -3.33
C ILE A 18 -7.81 -15.14 -3.59
N LEU A 19 -6.82 -16.02 -3.68
CA LEU A 19 -7.04 -17.43 -4.02
C LEU A 19 -7.46 -18.29 -2.83
N TRP A 20 -7.00 -17.96 -1.62
CA TRP A 20 -7.29 -18.72 -0.40
C TRP A 20 -7.78 -17.83 0.76
N PRO A 21 -8.82 -16.99 0.56
CA PRO A 21 -9.30 -16.09 1.61
C PRO A 21 -9.84 -16.86 2.83
N GLN A 22 -10.55 -17.98 2.61
CA GLN A 22 -11.10 -18.78 3.71
C GLN A 22 -10.02 -19.38 4.61
N LEU A 23 -8.86 -19.76 4.04
CA LEU A 23 -7.72 -20.24 4.83
C LEU A 23 -7.26 -19.16 5.82
N LEU A 24 -7.13 -17.91 5.36
CA LEU A 24 -6.72 -16.79 6.19
C LEU A 24 -7.79 -16.43 7.23
N ILE A 25 -9.07 -16.44 6.85
CA ILE A 25 -10.19 -16.12 7.75
C ILE A 25 -10.33 -17.18 8.84
N SER A 26 -10.10 -18.46 8.51
CA SER A 26 -10.21 -19.58 9.47
C SER A 26 -9.25 -19.47 10.66
N ALA A 27 -8.16 -18.69 10.53
CA ALA A 27 -7.25 -18.41 11.63
C ALA A 27 -7.86 -17.50 12.70
N PHE A 28 -8.94 -16.77 12.38
CA PHE A 28 -9.58 -15.80 13.27
C PHE A 28 -11.02 -16.18 13.65
N ILE A 29 -11.73 -16.89 12.78
CA ILE A 29 -13.17 -17.16 12.91
C ILE A 29 -13.47 -18.61 12.54
N ASP A 30 -14.33 -19.27 13.32
CA ASP A 30 -14.84 -20.60 12.98
C ASP A 30 -15.77 -20.51 11.75
N LEU A 31 -15.35 -21.16 10.66
CA LEU A 31 -16.08 -21.20 9.40
C LEU A 31 -17.31 -22.12 9.44
N GLY A 32 -17.37 -23.05 10.39
CA GLY A 32 -18.47 -23.99 10.55
C GLY A 32 -19.67 -23.44 11.32
N GLU A 33 -19.49 -22.33 12.05
CA GLU A 33 -20.54 -21.73 12.87
C GLU A 33 -21.47 -20.83 12.03
N PRO A 34 -22.77 -21.14 11.90
CA PRO A 34 -23.71 -20.37 11.07
C PRO A 34 -23.83 -18.90 11.46
N ALA A 35 -23.65 -18.56 12.74
CA ALA A 35 -23.68 -17.16 13.20
C ALA A 35 -22.60 -16.28 12.54
N ASN A 36 -21.51 -16.89 12.05
CA ASN A 36 -20.38 -16.18 11.46
C ASN A 36 -20.53 -15.92 9.95
N ALA A 37 -21.53 -16.50 9.27
CA ALA A 37 -21.66 -16.46 7.82
C ALA A 37 -21.62 -15.03 7.24
N ARG A 38 -22.28 -14.07 7.92
CA ARG A 38 -22.28 -12.66 7.50
C ARG A 38 -20.90 -12.02 7.62
N VAL A 39 -20.17 -12.31 8.70
CA VAL A 39 -18.83 -11.75 8.95
C VAL A 39 -17.82 -12.33 7.95
N ILE A 40 -17.93 -13.63 7.64
CA ILE A 40 -17.07 -14.28 6.64
C ILE A 40 -17.20 -13.62 5.27
N GLY A 41 -18.43 -13.32 4.82
CA GLY A 41 -18.65 -12.62 3.55
C GLY A 41 -18.01 -11.23 3.50
N LEU A 42 -18.09 -10.47 4.59
CA LEU A 42 -17.41 -9.18 4.71
C LEU A 42 -15.89 -9.33 4.74
N ALA A 43 -15.38 -10.30 5.48
CA ALA A 43 -13.94 -10.55 5.59
C ALA A 43 -13.31 -10.94 4.24
N VAL A 44 -13.99 -11.76 3.42
CA VAL A 44 -13.55 -12.07 2.05
C VAL A 44 -13.45 -10.80 1.22
N SER A 45 -14.45 -9.91 1.33
CA SER A 45 -14.48 -8.65 0.58
C SER A 45 -13.35 -7.72 1.00
N PHE A 46 -13.07 -7.61 2.30
CA PHE A 46 -11.97 -6.82 2.83
C PHE A 46 -10.59 -7.42 2.55
N LEU A 47 -10.45 -8.74 2.47
CA LEU A 47 -9.20 -9.37 2.01
C LEU A 47 -8.89 -9.01 0.56
N ALA A 48 -9.90 -8.87 -0.29
CA ALA A 48 -9.68 -8.40 -1.65
C ALA A 48 -9.16 -6.95 -1.70
N PHE A 49 -9.69 -6.05 -0.85
CA PHE A 49 -9.14 -4.71 -0.70
C PHE A 49 -7.71 -4.74 -0.12
N ALA A 50 -7.45 -5.57 0.89
CA ALA A 50 -6.13 -5.73 1.49
C ALA A 50 -5.09 -6.22 0.47
N ALA A 51 -5.48 -7.13 -0.43
CA ALA A 51 -4.63 -7.65 -1.49
C ALA A 51 -4.13 -6.55 -2.44
N LEU A 52 -5.01 -5.64 -2.84
CA LEU A 52 -4.63 -4.48 -3.65
C LEU A 52 -3.80 -3.47 -2.84
N PHE A 53 -4.25 -3.19 -1.62
CA PHE A 53 -3.66 -2.21 -0.72
C PHE A 53 -2.18 -2.49 -0.41
N GLN A 54 -1.86 -3.74 -0.07
CA GLN A 54 -0.51 -4.11 0.35
C GLN A 54 0.55 -3.95 -0.75
N ILE A 55 0.15 -3.99 -2.02
CA ILE A 55 1.09 -3.81 -3.14
C ILE A 55 1.62 -2.37 -3.10
N PHE A 56 0.73 -1.41 -2.98
CA PHE A 56 1.12 0.00 -2.86
C PHE A 56 1.83 0.27 -1.54
N ASP A 57 1.38 -0.33 -0.44
CA ASP A 57 2.00 -0.18 0.87
C ASP A 57 3.44 -0.72 0.90
N GLY A 58 3.67 -1.92 0.36
CA GLY A 58 4.99 -2.49 0.23
C GLY A 58 5.89 -1.68 -0.70
N ALA A 59 5.36 -1.20 -1.83
CA ALA A 59 6.11 -0.37 -2.76
C ALA A 59 6.60 0.92 -2.11
N GLN A 60 5.73 1.65 -1.39
CA GLN A 60 6.15 2.86 -0.68
C GLN A 60 7.08 2.55 0.49
N ALA A 61 6.86 1.47 1.25
CA ALA A 61 7.67 1.13 2.42
C ALA A 61 9.11 0.81 2.02
N VAL A 62 9.27 0.01 0.96
CA VAL A 62 10.58 -0.34 0.42
C VAL A 62 11.25 0.87 -0.21
N ALA A 63 10.54 1.67 -1.02
CA ALA A 63 11.10 2.88 -1.62
C ALA A 63 11.53 3.92 -0.57
N ALA A 64 10.73 4.11 0.48
CA ALA A 64 11.09 4.96 1.62
C ALA A 64 12.31 4.42 2.37
N GLY A 65 12.40 3.10 2.58
CA GLY A 65 13.58 2.46 3.18
C GLY A 65 14.84 2.69 2.36
N MET A 66 14.75 2.56 1.03
CA MET A 66 15.84 2.81 0.10
C MET A 66 16.32 4.27 0.18
N LEU A 67 15.39 5.25 0.16
CA LEU A 67 15.73 6.68 0.29
C LEU A 67 16.31 7.03 1.67
N ARG A 68 15.79 6.45 2.75
CA ARG A 68 16.36 6.60 4.10
C ARG A 68 17.81 6.11 4.16
N GLY A 69 18.15 5.05 3.43
CA GLY A 69 19.53 4.56 3.30
C GLY A 69 20.49 5.56 2.65
N LEU A 70 19.97 6.55 1.89
CA LEU A 70 20.72 7.67 1.32
C LEU A 70 20.65 8.94 2.19
N HIS A 71 20.16 8.83 3.43
CA HIS A 71 19.85 9.96 4.32
C HIS A 71 18.76 10.92 3.79
N ASP A 72 17.98 10.51 2.79
CA ASP A 72 16.84 11.28 2.30
C ASP A 72 15.57 10.90 3.07
N THR A 73 15.29 11.65 4.15
CA THR A 73 14.16 11.36 5.06
C THR A 73 13.05 12.42 5.00
N LYS A 74 13.42 13.69 4.72
CA LYS A 74 12.48 14.81 4.70
C LYS A 74 11.49 14.71 3.54
N VAL A 75 11.97 14.41 2.33
CA VAL A 75 11.11 14.37 1.14
C VAL A 75 10.12 13.20 1.21
N PRO A 76 10.52 11.98 1.61
CA PRO A 76 9.56 10.90 1.84
C PRO A 76 8.45 11.23 2.84
N MET A 77 8.78 11.91 3.94
CA MET A 77 7.80 12.34 4.92
C MET A 77 6.76 13.32 4.33
N ILE A 78 7.21 14.28 3.51
CA ILE A 78 6.33 15.23 2.83
C ILE A 78 5.40 14.50 1.86
N TYR A 79 5.93 13.56 1.06
CA TYR A 79 5.11 12.77 0.15
C TYR A 79 4.06 11.95 0.88
N ALA A 80 4.42 11.30 1.99
CA ALA A 80 3.47 10.58 2.84
C ALA A 80 2.35 11.50 3.36
N ALA A 81 2.70 12.69 3.84
CA ALA A 81 1.70 13.66 4.31
C ALA A 81 0.73 14.07 3.19
N ILE A 82 1.24 14.40 1.99
CA ILE A 82 0.42 14.78 0.84
C ILE A 82 -0.47 13.61 0.40
N GLY A 83 0.10 12.42 0.26
CA GLY A 83 -0.63 11.26 -0.23
C GLY A 83 -1.73 10.81 0.72
N TYR A 84 -1.46 10.77 2.03
CA TYR A 84 -2.45 10.29 3.00
C TYR A 84 -3.49 11.35 3.34
N TRP A 85 -3.06 12.58 3.59
CA TRP A 85 -3.95 13.65 4.06
C TRP A 85 -4.48 14.54 2.94
N GLY A 86 -3.70 14.80 1.90
CA GLY A 86 -4.10 15.65 0.79
C GLY A 86 -4.91 14.92 -0.29
N ILE A 87 -4.70 13.60 -0.44
CA ILE A 87 -5.33 12.81 -1.49
C ILE A 87 -6.20 11.70 -0.90
N GLY A 88 -5.60 10.83 -0.08
CA GLY A 88 -6.26 9.62 0.40
C GLY A 88 -7.49 9.91 1.25
N LEU A 89 -7.36 10.76 2.26
CA LEU A 89 -8.46 11.14 3.14
C LEU A 89 -9.57 11.91 2.40
N PRO A 90 -9.29 13.00 1.64
CA PRO A 90 -10.34 13.73 0.93
C PRO A 90 -11.07 12.88 -0.09
N LEU A 91 -10.34 12.06 -0.86
CA LEU A 91 -10.97 11.17 -1.83
C LEU A 91 -11.77 10.06 -1.15
N GLY A 92 -11.26 9.51 -0.05
CA GLY A 92 -11.98 8.50 0.74
C GLY A 92 -13.30 9.05 1.27
N VAL A 93 -13.30 10.26 1.83
CA VAL A 93 -14.51 10.96 2.29
C VAL A 93 -15.46 11.24 1.13
N LEU A 94 -14.95 11.75 0.01
CA LEU A 94 -15.76 12.03 -1.17
C LEU A 94 -16.45 10.76 -1.67
N LEU A 95 -15.70 9.67 -1.84
CA LEU A 95 -16.25 8.43 -2.35
C LEU A 95 -17.21 7.76 -1.37
N ALA A 96 -16.85 7.72 -0.09
CA ALA A 96 -17.68 7.08 0.93
C ALA A 96 -19.02 7.77 1.11
N PHE A 97 -19.02 9.11 1.23
CA PHE A 97 -20.21 9.84 1.65
C PHE A 97 -20.98 10.51 0.50
N TYR A 98 -20.32 10.85 -0.62
CA TYR A 98 -20.97 11.56 -1.72
C TYR A 98 -21.24 10.67 -2.94
N SER A 99 -20.53 9.55 -3.10
CA SER A 99 -20.74 8.63 -4.23
C SER A 99 -21.51 7.35 -3.86
N GLY A 100 -21.90 7.18 -2.60
CA GLY A 100 -22.65 6.02 -2.13
C GLY A 100 -21.83 4.72 -2.08
N LEU A 101 -20.50 4.81 -2.06
CA LEU A 101 -19.61 3.64 -1.95
C LEU A 101 -19.32 3.23 -0.50
N ASP A 102 -19.81 3.97 0.49
CA ASP A 102 -19.64 3.70 1.92
C ASP A 102 -18.18 3.31 2.27
N GLY A 103 -17.98 2.22 3.00
CA GLY A 103 -16.66 1.74 3.39
C GLY A 103 -15.74 1.43 2.21
N VAL A 104 -16.28 1.02 1.06
CA VAL A 104 -15.49 0.78 -0.17
C VAL A 104 -14.83 2.07 -0.65
N GLY A 105 -15.55 3.20 -0.57
CA GLY A 105 -15.01 4.51 -0.91
C GLY A 105 -13.78 4.89 -0.07
N ILE A 106 -13.80 4.57 1.23
CA ILE A 106 -12.65 4.79 2.13
C ILE A 106 -11.43 3.99 1.67
N TRP A 107 -11.62 2.70 1.36
CA TRP A 107 -10.53 1.83 0.91
C TRP A 107 -9.93 2.26 -0.43
N ILE A 108 -10.76 2.72 -1.37
CA ILE A 108 -10.30 3.25 -2.66
C ILE A 108 -9.48 4.52 -2.45
N GLY A 109 -9.98 5.46 -1.65
CA GLY A 109 -9.26 6.70 -1.34
C GLY A 109 -7.90 6.43 -0.72
N LEU A 110 -7.86 5.59 0.32
CA LEU A 110 -6.61 5.23 1.00
C LEU A 110 -5.62 4.54 0.04
N SER A 111 -6.10 3.59 -0.76
CA SER A 111 -5.28 2.87 -1.76
C SER A 111 -4.68 3.82 -2.79
N LEU A 112 -5.46 4.81 -3.28
CA LEU A 112 -4.94 5.79 -4.21
C LEU A 112 -3.90 6.71 -3.56
N GLY A 113 -4.14 7.12 -2.31
CA GLY A 113 -3.17 7.86 -1.51
C GLY A 113 -1.83 7.12 -1.45
N LEU A 114 -1.85 5.82 -1.10
CA LEU A 114 -0.65 4.99 -1.09
C LEU A 114 0.00 4.88 -2.47
N ALA A 115 -0.79 4.66 -3.52
CA ALA A 115 -0.28 4.53 -4.88
C ALA A 115 0.46 5.80 -5.31
N VAL A 116 -0.07 6.99 -4.97
CA VAL A 116 0.60 8.27 -5.22
C VAL A 116 1.91 8.37 -4.44
N VAL A 117 1.92 8.03 -3.15
CA VAL A 117 3.17 8.04 -2.35
C VAL A 117 4.21 7.10 -2.95
N ALA A 118 3.84 5.86 -3.27
CA ALA A 118 4.72 4.88 -3.87
C ALA A 118 5.30 5.38 -5.20
N ALA A 119 4.48 5.97 -6.07
CA ALA A 119 4.92 6.54 -7.33
C ALA A 119 5.89 7.73 -7.15
N LEU A 120 5.59 8.64 -6.23
CA LEU A 120 6.46 9.80 -5.93
C LEU A 120 7.81 9.37 -5.36
N LEU A 121 7.82 8.42 -4.42
CA LEU A 121 9.04 7.87 -3.84
C LEU A 121 9.87 7.13 -4.89
N LEU A 122 9.23 6.30 -5.74
CA LEU A 122 9.93 5.60 -6.81
C LEU A 122 10.49 6.59 -7.84
N ALA A 123 9.75 7.63 -8.22
CA ALA A 123 10.24 8.67 -9.11
C ALA A 123 11.44 9.43 -8.51
N ARG A 124 11.41 9.70 -7.21
CA ARG A 124 12.54 10.33 -6.50
C ARG A 124 13.74 9.40 -6.43
N TRP A 125 13.52 8.13 -6.11
CA TRP A 125 14.56 7.11 -6.18
C TRP A 125 15.16 7.06 -7.57
N LEU A 126 14.39 6.97 -8.65
CA LEU A 126 14.93 6.90 -10.00
C LEU A 126 15.80 8.13 -10.37
N ARG A 127 15.55 9.29 -9.75
CA ARG A 127 16.33 10.53 -9.94
C ARG A 127 17.48 10.72 -8.94
N ARG A 128 17.83 9.71 -8.11
CA ARG A 128 18.90 9.81 -7.08
C ARG A 128 20.26 10.24 -7.62
N ASP A 129 20.59 9.90 -8.85
CA ASP A 129 21.89 10.22 -9.46
C ASP A 129 22.04 11.73 -9.73
N ARG A 130 20.95 12.50 -9.71
CA ARG A 130 20.97 13.97 -9.74
C ARG A 130 21.11 14.61 -8.35
N ILE A 131 21.02 13.80 -7.29
CA ILE A 131 20.99 14.22 -5.88
C ILE A 131 22.36 13.98 -5.23
N ALA A 132 23.09 12.94 -5.64
CA ALA A 132 24.47 12.70 -5.21
C ALA A 132 25.44 13.00 -6.36
N PRO A 133 26.44 13.91 -6.21
CA PRO A 133 27.50 14.05 -7.20
C PRO A 133 28.25 12.71 -7.33
N PRO A 134 28.80 12.38 -8.52
CA PRO A 134 29.52 11.13 -8.72
C PRO A 134 30.66 11.04 -7.71
N LEU A 135 30.75 9.92 -6.99
CA LEU A 135 31.86 9.66 -6.09
C LEU A 135 33.14 9.61 -6.93
N SER A 136 33.91 10.70 -6.91
CA SER A 136 35.28 10.70 -7.42
C SER A 136 36.09 9.84 -6.45
N PHE A 137 36.16 8.53 -6.72
CA PHE A 137 37.24 7.73 -6.17
C PHE A 137 38.49 8.16 -6.93
N GLY A 138 39.18 9.17 -6.39
CA GLY A 138 40.52 9.51 -6.81
C GLY A 138 41.44 8.34 -6.51
N HIS A 139 42.10 7.84 -7.56
CA HIS A 139 43.32 7.06 -7.44
C HIS A 139 44.48 7.97 -7.01
#